data_AF-A0A6C0EWW6-F1
#
_entry.id   AF-A0A6C0EWW6-F1
#
_cell.length_a   1.000
_cell.length_b   1.000
_cell.length_c   1.000
_cell.angle_alpha   90.00
_cell.angle_beta   90.00
_cell.angle_gamma   90.00
#
_symmetry.space_group_name_H-M   'P 1'
#
loop_
_entity.id
_entity.type
_entity.pdbx_description
1 polymer ?
#
loop_
_entity_poly.entity_id
_entity_poly.type
_entity_poly.pdbx_seq_one_letter_code
_entity_poly.pdbx_strand_id
1 'polypeptide(L)'
;MATKKEWGNSTWYLFHTLAYKMKDQHFDELKTEFLNLCTRICGNLPCPDCSEHAYAIMANVKRDNIKTKKDLQMFFFDFHNSVNKRTNKPVFQESQMFKYHTAITRNIVYNFISVMSRKYNNIKLLTNSFHRDAAINDFKKWIAHNSFKFSQ
;
A
#
# COMPACT_ATOMS: atom_id res chain seq x y z
N MET A 1 8.77 14.74 9.98
CA MET A 1 8.80 13.43 9.29
C MET A 1 7.94 12.43 10.07
N ALA A 2 7.15 11.60 9.39
CA ALA A 2 6.50 10.46 10.03
C ALA A 2 7.53 9.39 10.44
N THR A 3 7.38 8.82 11.62
CA THR A 3 8.21 7.71 12.11
C THR A 3 8.03 6.46 11.26
N LYS A 4 8.99 5.52 11.31
CA LYS A 4 8.91 4.21 10.64
C LYS A 4 7.63 3.45 10.93
N LYS A 5 7.14 3.54 12.17
CA LYS A 5 5.89 2.93 12.59
C LYS A 5 4.67 3.61 11.95
N GLU A 6 4.62 4.94 11.93
CA GLU A 6 3.48 5.68 11.36
C GLU A 6 3.31 5.42 9.87
N TRP A 7 4.36 5.62 9.06
CA TRP A 7 4.25 5.44 7.61
C TRP A 7 4.13 3.97 7.22
N GLY A 8 4.79 3.05 7.96
CA GLY A 8 4.68 1.62 7.71
C GLY A 8 3.27 1.13 7.98
N ASN A 9 2.70 1.52 9.12
CA ASN A 9 1.33 1.16 9.47
C ASN A 9 0.33 1.75 8.47
N SER A 10 0.44 3.03 8.11
CA SER A 10 -0.50 3.67 7.18
C SER A 10 -0.46 3.02 5.79
N THR A 11 0.73 2.65 5.31
CA THR A 11 0.91 1.98 4.00
C THR A 11 0.30 0.59 3.99
N TRP A 12 0.58 -0.24 5.01
CA TRP A 12 -0.03 -1.57 5.11
C TRP A 12 -1.55 -1.48 5.24
N TYR A 13 -2.04 -0.54 6.06
CA TYR A 13 -3.47 -0.36 6.26
C TYR A 13 -4.18 0.06 4.97
N LEU A 14 -3.53 0.90 4.16
CA LEU A 14 -4.02 1.25 2.83
C LEU A 14 -4.10 0.03 1.90
N PHE A 15 -3.00 -0.71 1.72
CA PHE A 15 -2.95 -1.81 0.76
C PHE A 15 -3.99 -2.88 1.05
N HIS A 16 -4.06 -3.31 2.32
CA HIS A 16 -5.02 -4.30 2.76
C HIS A 16 -6.46 -3.78 2.68
N THR A 17 -6.73 -2.53 3.05
CA THR A 17 -8.10 -1.97 2.95
C THR A 17 -8.55 -1.88 1.50
N LEU A 18 -7.72 -1.36 0.58
CA LEU A 18 -8.11 -1.24 -0.83
C LEU A 18 -8.28 -2.61 -1.49
N ALA A 19 -7.41 -3.58 -1.20
CA ALA A 19 -7.58 -4.96 -1.65
C ALA A 19 -8.87 -5.61 -1.10
N TYR A 20 -9.25 -5.30 0.14
CA TYR A 20 -10.47 -5.80 0.75
C TYR A 20 -11.74 -5.15 0.16
N LYS A 21 -11.71 -3.83 0.01
CA LYS A 21 -12.87 -2.99 -0.33
C LYS A 21 -13.11 -2.89 -1.83
N MET A 22 -12.18 -3.32 -2.68
CA MET A 22 -12.39 -3.41 -4.12
C MET A 22 -13.66 -4.22 -4.41
N LYS A 23 -14.55 -3.69 -5.25
CA LYS A 23 -15.75 -4.42 -5.69
C LYS A 23 -15.35 -5.45 -6.74
N ASP A 24 -15.89 -6.67 -6.64
CA ASP A 24 -15.49 -7.77 -7.53
C ASP A 24 -15.72 -7.46 -9.01
N GLN A 25 -16.82 -6.78 -9.34
CA GLN A 25 -17.14 -6.33 -10.71
C GLN A 25 -16.11 -5.36 -11.33
N HIS A 26 -15.27 -4.73 -10.51
CA HIS A 26 -14.23 -3.79 -10.91
C HIS A 26 -12.82 -4.37 -10.72
N PHE A 27 -12.70 -5.64 -10.34
CA PHE A 27 -11.41 -6.23 -9.98
C PHE A 27 -10.45 -6.27 -11.17
N ASP A 28 -10.87 -6.82 -12.31
CA ASP A 28 -9.98 -7.04 -13.46
C ASP A 28 -9.48 -5.73 -14.06
N GLU A 29 -10.32 -4.69 -14.10
CA GLU A 29 -9.92 -3.36 -14.57
C GLU A 29 -8.96 -2.66 -13.58
N LEU A 30 -9.09 -2.88 -12.27
CA LEU A 30 -8.29 -2.17 -11.27
C LEU A 30 -7.00 -2.88 -10.88
N LYS A 31 -6.95 -4.22 -10.97
CA LYS A 31 -5.84 -5.02 -10.45
C LYS A 31 -4.48 -4.51 -10.92
N THR A 32 -4.35 -4.31 -12.23
CA THR A 32 -3.08 -3.91 -12.85
C THR A 32 -2.63 -2.53 -12.39
N GLU A 33 -3.54 -1.55 -12.43
CA GLU A 33 -3.28 -0.18 -12.00
C GLU A 33 -2.94 -0.11 -10.51
N PHE A 34 -3.69 -0.84 -9.68
CA PHE A 34 -3.49 -0.88 -8.25
C PHE A 34 -2.12 -1.48 -7.88
N LEU A 35 -1.75 -2.60 -8.49
CA LEU A 35 -0.42 -3.20 -8.27
C LEU A 35 0.70 -2.27 -8.74
N ASN A 36 0.52 -1.53 -9.86
CA ASN A 36 1.50 -0.54 -10.31
C ASN A 36 1.69 0.61 -9.31
N LEU A 37 0.59 1.09 -8.72
CA LEU A 37 0.65 2.09 -7.65
C LEU A 37 1.34 1.55 -6.41
N CYS A 38 1.02 0.32 -5.99
CA CYS A 38 1.70 -0.33 -4.88
C CYS A 38 3.21 -0.47 -5.13
N THR A 39 3.63 -0.88 -6.34
CA THR A 39 5.06 -0.95 -6.73
C THR A 39 5.72 0.42 -6.61
N ARG A 40 5.06 1.47 -7.11
CA ARG A 40 5.60 2.83 -7.06
C ARG A 40 5.67 3.38 -5.63
N ILE A 41 4.67 3.12 -4.80
CA ILE A 41 4.70 3.48 -3.38
C ILE A 41 5.84 2.75 -2.67
N CYS A 42 6.01 1.44 -2.94
CA CYS A 42 7.10 0.65 -2.38
C CYS A 42 8.48 1.19 -2.75
N GLY A 43 8.69 1.58 -4.02
CA GLY A 43 9.95 2.20 -4.48
C GLY A 43 10.21 3.62 -3.95
N ASN A 44 9.26 4.21 -3.24
CA ASN A 44 9.36 5.56 -2.66
C ASN A 44 9.12 5.57 -1.15
N LEU A 45 9.31 4.43 -0.48
CA LEU A 45 9.19 4.37 0.96
C LEU A 45 10.26 5.25 1.62
N PRO A 46 9.94 5.94 2.74
CA PRO A 46 10.86 6.80 3.49
C PRO A 46 11.92 6.03 4.30
N CYS A 47 12.49 4.97 3.72
CA CYS A 47 13.52 4.08 4.26
C CYS A 47 14.16 3.31 3.07
N PRO A 48 15.45 3.53 2.73
CA PRO A 48 16.10 2.90 1.58
C PRO A 48 15.99 1.37 1.57
N ASP A 49 16.42 0.68 2.63
CA ASP A 49 16.36 -0.78 2.73
C ASP A 49 14.92 -1.32 2.63
N CYS A 50 13.98 -0.58 3.20
CA CYS A 50 12.56 -0.95 3.13
C CYS A 50 12.04 -0.79 1.70
N SER A 51 12.45 0.29 1.02
CA SER A 51 12.06 0.63 -0.34
C SER A 51 12.58 -0.41 -1.32
N GLU A 52 13.88 -0.71 -1.27
CA GLU A 52 14.54 -1.70 -2.12
C GLU A 52 13.88 -3.07 -1.99
N HIS A 53 13.73 -3.56 -0.75
CA HIS A 53 13.15 -4.87 -0.52
C HIS A 53 11.66 -4.96 -0.91
N ALA A 54 10.87 -3.93 -0.59
CA ALA A 54 9.45 -3.90 -0.94
C ALA A 54 9.24 -3.78 -2.46
N TYR A 55 10.05 -2.94 -3.12
CA TYR A 55 10.05 -2.80 -4.57
C TYR A 55 10.42 -4.12 -5.25
N ALA A 56 11.46 -4.82 -4.78
CA ALA A 56 11.87 -6.10 -5.34
C ALA A 56 10.73 -7.14 -5.28
N ILE A 57 9.98 -7.22 -4.17
CA ILE A 57 8.81 -8.11 -4.08
C ILE A 57 7.74 -7.69 -5.09
N MET A 58 7.37 -6.40 -5.11
CA MET A 58 6.32 -5.88 -5.98
C MET A 58 6.67 -6.00 -7.48
N ALA A 59 7.96 -5.87 -7.84
CA ALA A 59 8.44 -6.01 -9.21
C ALA A 59 8.39 -7.46 -9.71
N ASN A 60 8.51 -8.43 -8.81
CA ASN A 60 8.49 -9.87 -9.13
C ASN A 60 7.11 -10.52 -8.93
N VAL A 61 6.05 -9.72 -8.73
CA VAL A 61 4.69 -10.24 -8.62
C VAL A 61 4.28 -10.95 -9.91
N LYS A 62 3.91 -12.24 -9.78
CA LYS A 62 3.28 -13.02 -10.85
C LYS A 62 1.81 -12.61 -10.98
N ARG A 63 1.55 -11.53 -11.71
CA ARG A 63 0.21 -10.90 -11.82
C ARG A 63 -0.87 -11.83 -12.38
N ASP A 64 -0.46 -12.81 -13.19
CA ASP A 64 -1.35 -13.83 -13.77
C ASP A 64 -1.87 -14.83 -12.72
N ASN A 65 -1.18 -14.93 -11.58
CA ASN A 65 -1.63 -15.76 -10.45
C ASN A 65 -2.67 -15.04 -9.58
N ILE A 66 -2.83 -13.72 -9.74
CA ILE A 66 -3.82 -12.94 -8.99
C ILE A 66 -5.06 -12.80 -9.88
N LYS A 67 -6.01 -13.74 -9.74
CA LYS A 67 -7.21 -13.83 -10.60
C LYS A 67 -8.46 -13.27 -9.94
N THR A 68 -8.45 -13.16 -8.62
CA THR A 68 -9.58 -12.69 -7.82
C THR A 68 -9.15 -11.68 -6.78
N LYS A 69 -10.14 -10.96 -6.24
CA LYS A 69 -9.95 -10.09 -5.08
C LYS A 69 -9.35 -10.84 -3.89
N LYS A 70 -9.76 -12.10 -3.66
CA LYS A 70 -9.21 -12.93 -2.59
C LYS A 70 -7.72 -13.22 -2.84
N ASP A 71 -7.32 -13.52 -4.07
CA ASP A 71 -5.90 -13.73 -4.41
C ASP A 71 -5.07 -12.47 -4.12
N LEU A 72 -5.62 -11.28 -4.42
CA LEU A 72 -4.96 -10.01 -4.14
C LEU A 72 -4.81 -9.77 -2.62
N GLN A 73 -5.83 -10.10 -1.84
CA GLN A 73 -5.76 -10.03 -0.37
C GLN A 73 -4.71 -10.99 0.18
N MET A 74 -4.67 -12.23 -0.31
CA MET A 74 -3.70 -13.24 0.10
C MET A 74 -2.27 -12.85 -0.29
N PHE A 75 -2.09 -12.25 -1.47
CA PHE A 75 -0.80 -11.70 -1.87
C PHE A 75 -0.27 -10.67 -0.85
N PHE A 76 -1.09 -9.69 -0.44
CA PHE A 76 -0.66 -8.71 0.56
C PHE A 76 -0.48 -9.31 1.96
N PHE A 77 -1.25 -10.36 2.29
CA PHE A 77 -1.09 -11.11 3.53
C PHE A 77 0.28 -11.80 3.59
N ASP A 78 0.62 -12.56 2.54
CA ASP A 78 1.90 -13.27 2.44
C ASP A 78 3.07 -12.29 2.37
N PHE A 79 2.92 -11.20 1.61
CA PHE A 79 3.93 -10.14 1.54
C PHE A 79 4.18 -9.55 2.94
N HIS A 80 3.13 -9.12 3.65
CA HIS A 80 3.27 -8.56 5.00
C HIS A 80 3.92 -9.57 5.97
N ASN A 81 3.52 -10.84 5.92
CA ASN A 81 4.11 -11.87 6.77
C ASN A 81 5.56 -12.20 6.43
N SER A 82 5.97 -12.12 5.16
CA SER A 82 7.39 -12.22 4.79
C SER A 82 8.21 -11.08 5.41
N VAL A 83 7.65 -9.87 5.47
CA VAL A 83 8.29 -8.71 6.12
C VAL A 83 8.31 -8.89 7.63
N ASN A 84 7.25 -9.39 8.24
CA ASN A 84 7.21 -9.68 9.67
C ASN A 84 8.27 -10.73 10.05
N LYS A 85 8.35 -11.84 9.31
CA LYS A 85 9.38 -12.87 9.50
C LYS A 85 10.80 -12.28 9.40
N ARG A 86 11.09 -11.48 8.36
CA ARG A 86 12.41 -10.84 8.18
C ARG A 86 12.76 -9.88 9.31
N THR A 87 11.77 -9.21 9.89
CA THR A 87 11.96 -8.20 10.93
C THR A 87 11.68 -8.72 12.35
N ASN A 88 11.60 -10.05 12.50
CA ASN A 88 11.30 -10.74 13.76
C ASN A 88 10.05 -10.21 14.48
N LYS A 89 8.99 -9.93 13.71
CA LYS A 89 7.67 -9.54 14.20
C LYS A 89 6.73 -10.74 14.21
N PRO A 90 5.69 -10.73 15.07
CA PRO A 90 4.67 -11.77 15.08
C PRO A 90 4.03 -11.98 13.70
N VAL A 91 3.69 -13.23 13.39
CA VAL A 91 2.92 -13.58 12.20
C VAL A 91 1.51 -13.03 12.34
N PHE A 92 1.08 -12.29 11.32
CA PHE A 92 -0.28 -11.80 11.16
C PHE A 92 -1.18 -12.98 10.74
N GLN A 93 -2.24 -13.22 11.48
CA GLN A 93 -3.18 -14.33 11.25
C GLN A 93 -4.29 -13.90 10.30
N GLU A 94 -4.81 -14.84 9.49
CA GLU A 94 -5.88 -14.53 8.52
C GLU A 94 -7.14 -13.99 9.20
N SER A 95 -7.48 -14.49 10.40
CA SER A 95 -8.61 -13.98 11.21
C SER A 95 -8.50 -12.48 11.50
N GLN A 96 -7.28 -11.95 11.58
CA GLN A 96 -7.04 -10.53 11.83
C GLN A 96 -7.30 -9.66 10.59
N MET A 97 -7.46 -10.26 9.39
CA MET A 97 -7.85 -9.52 8.18
C MET A 97 -9.27 -8.94 8.27
N PHE A 98 -10.12 -9.48 9.15
CA PHE A 98 -11.47 -8.98 9.33
C PHE A 98 -11.52 -7.48 9.68
N LYS A 99 -10.48 -6.93 10.32
CA LYS A 99 -10.41 -5.48 10.59
C LYS A 99 -10.46 -4.60 9.33
N TYR A 100 -10.07 -5.14 8.16
CA TYR A 100 -10.13 -4.42 6.89
C TYR A 100 -11.55 -4.38 6.32
N HIS A 101 -12.42 -5.31 6.72
CA HIS A 101 -13.84 -5.30 6.38
C HIS A 101 -14.56 -4.10 6.99
N THR A 102 -14.25 -3.78 8.25
CA THR A 102 -14.89 -2.71 9.01
C THR A 102 -14.19 -1.36 8.87
N ALA A 103 -13.04 -1.31 8.20
CA ALA A 103 -12.33 -0.07 7.92
C ALA A 103 -13.15 0.85 7.02
N ILE A 104 -13.12 2.16 7.29
CA ILE A 104 -13.77 3.17 6.45
C ILE A 104 -12.78 3.62 5.39
N THR A 105 -13.02 3.28 4.11
CA THR A 105 -12.05 3.48 3.01
C THR A 105 -11.53 4.92 2.95
N ARG A 106 -12.43 5.91 3.08
CA ARG A 106 -12.09 7.34 3.06
C ARG A 106 -11.09 7.72 4.16
N ASN A 107 -11.29 7.23 5.39
CA ASN A 107 -10.42 7.56 6.51
C ASN A 107 -9.02 6.95 6.33
N ILE A 108 -8.95 5.74 5.77
CA ILE A 108 -7.69 5.06 5.49
C ILE A 108 -6.89 5.82 4.42
N VAL A 109 -7.55 6.18 3.32
CA VAL A 109 -6.94 6.96 2.23
C VAL A 109 -6.44 8.31 2.75
N TYR A 110 -7.26 9.03 3.54
CA TYR A 110 -6.87 10.30 4.13
C TYR A 110 -5.66 10.16 5.07
N ASN A 111 -5.67 9.16 5.95
CA ASN A 111 -4.57 8.90 6.87
C ASN A 111 -3.27 8.59 6.11
N PHE A 112 -3.32 7.75 5.08
CA PHE A 112 -2.15 7.45 4.26
C PHE A 112 -1.57 8.71 3.61
N ILE A 113 -2.41 9.51 2.95
CA ILE A 113 -2.00 10.76 2.31
C ILE A 113 -1.36 11.71 3.33
N SER A 114 -2.03 11.92 4.46
CA SER A 114 -1.55 12.81 5.53
C SER A 114 -0.17 12.40 6.05
N VAL A 115 0.02 11.10 6.33
CA VAL A 115 1.27 10.56 6.86
C VAL A 115 2.40 10.62 5.82
N MET A 116 2.14 10.21 4.57
CA MET A 116 3.16 10.12 3.54
C MET A 116 3.57 11.47 2.94
N SER A 117 2.72 12.49 3.06
CA SER A 117 3.03 13.87 2.65
C SER A 117 3.77 14.69 3.72
N ARG A 118 4.06 14.14 4.91
CA ARG A 118 4.81 14.89 5.94
C ARG A 118 6.25 15.16 5.47
N LYS A 119 6.61 16.44 5.39
CA LYS A 119 7.93 16.88 4.93
C LYS A 119 9.06 16.54 5.91
N TYR A 120 10.27 16.54 5.37
CA TYR A 120 11.53 16.49 6.09
C TYR A 120 12.10 17.90 6.16
N ASN A 121 12.67 18.28 7.31
CA ASN A 121 13.34 19.57 7.47
C ASN A 121 14.80 19.52 6.97
N ASN A 122 15.28 18.36 6.48
CA ASN A 122 16.66 18.17 6.05
C ASN A 122 16.77 18.25 4.52
N ILE A 123 17.50 19.27 4.05
CA ILE A 123 17.75 19.59 2.63
C ILE A 123 18.43 18.42 1.88
N LYS A 124 19.24 17.59 2.55
CA LYS A 124 19.90 16.42 1.92
C LYS A 124 18.92 15.32 1.48
N LEU A 125 17.68 15.34 1.97
CA LEU A 125 16.64 14.35 1.66
C LEU A 125 15.59 14.88 0.65
N LEU A 126 15.86 16.01 0.00
CA LEU A 126 14.89 16.68 -0.89
C LEU A 126 14.56 15.88 -2.15
N THR A 127 15.54 15.28 -2.84
CA THR A 127 15.32 14.48 -4.06
C THR A 127 14.40 13.28 -3.80
N ASN A 128 14.67 12.53 -2.72
CA ASN A 128 13.80 11.44 -2.27
C ASN A 128 12.41 11.93 -1.86
N SER A 129 12.30 13.19 -1.40
CA SER A 129 11.00 13.80 -1.13
C SER A 129 10.20 14.07 -2.40
N PHE A 130 10.84 14.56 -3.48
CA PHE A 130 10.15 14.86 -4.74
C PHE A 130 9.57 13.60 -5.40
N HIS A 131 10.32 12.50 -5.47
CA HIS A 131 9.82 11.26 -6.05
C HIS A 131 8.65 10.67 -5.24
N ARG A 132 8.72 10.75 -3.90
CA ARG A 132 7.61 10.37 -3.02
C ARG A 132 6.40 11.27 -3.24
N ASP A 133 6.57 12.58 -3.30
CA ASP A 133 5.47 13.52 -3.53
C ASP A 133 4.78 13.26 -4.87
N ALA A 134 5.55 12.95 -5.92
CA ALA A 134 5.02 12.53 -7.22
C ALA A 134 4.21 11.24 -7.11
N ALA A 135 4.72 10.22 -6.41
CA ALA A 135 4.01 8.95 -6.19
C ALA A 135 2.68 9.16 -5.43
N ILE A 136 2.68 10.01 -4.40
CA ILE A 136 1.47 10.33 -3.64
C ILE A 136 0.47 11.14 -4.46
N ASN A 137 0.93 12.06 -5.32
CA ASN A 137 0.05 12.81 -6.21
C ASN A 137 -0.62 11.92 -7.26
N ASP A 138 0.10 10.94 -7.79
CA ASP A 138 -0.48 10.00 -8.75
C ASP A 138 -1.46 9.04 -8.06
N PHE A 139 -1.17 8.61 -6.82
CA PHE A 139 -2.14 7.90 -6.00
C PHE A 139 -3.41 8.73 -5.73
N LYS A 140 -3.27 10.02 -5.36
CA LYS A 140 -4.41 10.93 -5.14
C LYS A 140 -5.30 11.04 -6.38
N LYS A 141 -4.70 11.23 -7.55
CA LYS A 141 -5.44 11.27 -8.81
C LYS A 141 -6.17 9.95 -9.04
N TRP A 142 -5.47 8.82 -8.94
CA TRP A 142 -6.07 7.52 -9.20
C TRP A 142 -7.24 7.19 -8.25
N ILE A 143 -7.08 7.43 -6.95
CA ILE A 143 -8.13 7.12 -5.97
C ILE A 143 -9.34 8.04 -6.13
N ALA A 144 -9.15 9.30 -6.54
CA ALA A 144 -10.26 10.21 -6.82
C ALA A 144 -11.14 9.67 -7.96
N HIS A 145 -10.51 9.24 -9.07
CA HIS A 145 -11.22 8.68 -10.23
C HIS A 145 -11.86 7.33 -9.95
N ASN A 146 -11.26 6.49 -9.10
CA ASN A 146 -11.71 5.11 -8.87
C ASN A 146 -12.48 4.91 -7.55
N SER A 147 -12.71 5.96 -6.76
CA SER A 147 -13.29 5.85 -5.41
C SER A 147 -14.63 5.08 -5.35
N PHE A 148 -15.49 5.25 -6.35
CA PHE A 148 -16.79 4.56 -6.43
C PHE A 148 -16.68 3.03 -6.63
N LYS A 149 -15.51 2.53 -7.01
CA LYS A 149 -15.22 1.10 -7.23
C LYS A 149 -14.82 0.38 -5.93
N PHE A 150 -14.75 1.10 -4.81
CA PHE A 150 -14.52 0.57 -3.48
C PHE A 150 -15.80 0.66 -2.64
N SER A 151 -16.00 -0.30 -1.73
CA SER A 151 -17.03 -0.19 -0.69
C SER A 151 -16.60 0.81 0.38
N GLN A 152 -17.59 1.40 1.05
CA GLN A 152 -17.36 2.36 2.15
C GLN A 152 -16.74 1.66 3.35
#